data_AF-A0A442T2G7-F1
#
_entry.id   AF-A0A442T2G7-F1
#
_cell.length_a   1.000
_cell.length_b   1.000
_cell.length_c   1.000
_cell.angle_alpha   90.00
_cell.angle_beta   90.00
_cell.angle_gamma   90.00
#
_symmetry.space_group_name_H-M   'P 1'
#
loop_
_entity.id
_entity.type
_entity.pdbx_description
1 polymer ?
#
loop_
_entity_poly.entity_id
_entity_poly.type
_entity_poly.pdbx_seq_one_letter_code
_entity_poly.pdbx_strand_id
1 'polypeptide(L)' 'ARAALEQLKRWTRRGPHWHKAWTLCLSALEGDPIDPHVIRKAFVAAAKEAEMYLSPE' A
#
# COMPACT_ATOMS: atom_id res chain seq x y z
N ALA A 1 -0.36 -0.54 -9.20
CA ALA A 1 -0.56 0.62 -8.30
C ALA A 1 -2.04 0.96 -8.06
N ARG A 2 -2.86 1.20 -9.09
CA ARG A 2 -4.28 1.63 -8.93
C ARG A 2 -5.13 0.75 -7.99
N ALA A 3 -5.11 -0.58 -8.16
CA ALA A 3 -5.87 -1.48 -7.29
C ALA A 3 -5.44 -1.42 -5.81
N ALA A 4 -4.15 -1.19 -5.54
CA ALA A 4 -3.65 -1.04 -4.19
C ALA A 4 -4.16 0.26 -3.53
N LEU A 5 -4.25 1.37 -4.27
CA LEU A 5 -4.86 2.62 -3.77
C LEU A 5 -6.35 2.44 -3.43
N GLU A 6 -7.10 1.78 -4.30
CA GLU A 6 -8.52 1.51 -4.05
C GLU A 6 -8.74 0.65 -2.79
N GLN A 7 -7.82 -0.27 -2.48
CA GLN A 7 -7.83 -1.01 -1.23
C GLN A 7 -7.45 -0.12 -0.03
N LEU A 8 -6.36 0.65 -0.13
CA LEU A 8 -5.91 1.55 0.93
C LEU A 8 -6.98 2.57 1.35
N LYS A 9 -7.80 3.06 0.41
CA LYS A 9 -8.94 3.96 0.70
C LYS A 9 -9.93 3.39 1.70
N ARG A 10 -10.12 2.06 1.70
CA ARG A 10 -11.11 1.37 2.54
C ARG A 10 -10.65 1.16 3.98
N TRP A 11 -9.37 1.34 4.27
CA TRP A 11 -8.83 1.08 5.61
C TRP A 11 -9.10 2.28 6.53
N THR A 12 -9.58 1.98 7.74
CA THR A 12 -9.87 2.95 8.79
C THR A 12 -8.62 3.36 9.55
N ARG A 13 -7.66 2.43 9.73
CA ARG A 13 -6.37 2.67 10.38
C ARG A 13 -5.32 3.09 9.34
N ARG A 14 -4.84 4.33 9.44
CA ARG A 14 -3.91 4.94 8.49
C ARG A 14 -2.62 5.41 9.18
N GLY A 15 -1.72 4.46 9.44
CA GLY A 15 -0.43 4.73 10.06
C GLY A 15 0.65 5.23 9.08
N PRO A 16 1.89 5.42 9.55
CA PRO A 16 3.04 5.75 8.71
C PRO A 16 3.25 4.81 7.52
N HIS A 17 3.02 3.49 7.65
CA HIS A 17 3.18 2.59 6.51
C HIS A 17 2.05 2.75 5.50
N TRP A 18 0.84 3.09 5.94
CA TRP A 18 -0.27 3.44 5.04
C TRP A 18 0.09 4.63 4.16
N HIS A 19 0.62 5.71 4.76
CA HIS A 19 1.04 6.89 4.01
C HIS A 19 2.15 6.55 3.01
N LYS A 20 3.14 5.76 3.43
CA LYS A 20 4.21 5.29 2.54
C LYS A 20 3.68 4.48 1.36
N ALA A 21 2.77 3.54 1.61
CA ALA A 21 2.16 2.73 0.55
C ALA A 21 1.31 3.59 -0.41
N TRP A 22 0.58 4.57 0.13
CA TRP A 22 -0.21 5.52 -0.64
C TRP A 22 0.65 6.36 -1.58
N THR A 23 1.69 7.01 -1.05
CA THR A 23 2.63 7.84 -1.84
C THR A 23 3.30 7.01 -2.94
N LEU A 24 3.82 5.83 -2.61
CA LEU A 24 4.45 4.96 -3.61
C LEU A 24 3.49 4.55 -4.73
N CYS A 25 2.22 4.30 -4.40
CA CYS A 25 1.24 4.00 -5.43
C CYS A 25 0.86 5.21 -6.29
N LEU A 26 0.81 6.42 -5.72
CA LEU A 26 0.57 7.64 -6.49
C LEU A 26 1.73 7.94 -7.45
N SER A 27 2.96 7.97 -6.95
CA SER A 27 4.17 8.14 -7.76
C SER A 27 4.23 7.16 -8.94
N ALA A 28 3.96 5.87 -8.68
CA ALA A 28 3.94 4.85 -9.73
C ALA A 28 2.81 5.04 -10.76
N LEU A 29 1.72 5.73 -10.42
CA LEU A 29 0.66 6.10 -11.37
C LEU A 29 0.99 7.38 -12.15
N GLU A 30 1.76 8.27 -11.56
CA GLU A 30 2.23 9.52 -12.19
C GLU A 30 3.36 9.25 -13.21
N GLY A 31 3.90 8.04 -13.22
CA GLY A 31 4.88 7.57 -14.21
C GLY A 31 6.27 7.33 -13.64
N ASP A 32 6.46 7.48 -12.33
CA ASP A 32 7.75 7.20 -11.70
C ASP A 32 8.10 5.71 -11.87
N PRO A 33 9.36 5.38 -12.20
CA PRO A 33 9.83 4.00 -12.37
C PRO A 33 10.03 3.32 -11.01
N ILE A 34 8.94 3.13 -10.27
CA ILE A 34 8.94 2.43 -8.98
C ILE A 34 8.83 0.92 -9.24
N ASP A 35 9.76 0.15 -8.66
CA ASP A 35 9.68 -1.31 -8.69
C ASP A 35 8.36 -1.81 -8.06
N PRO A 36 7.53 -2.59 -8.77
CA PRO A 36 6.31 -3.18 -8.22
C PRO A 36 6.51 -3.97 -6.93
N HIS A 37 7.68 -4.56 -6.72
CA HIS A 37 8.04 -5.27 -5.49
C HIS A 37 8.16 -4.32 -4.28
N VAL A 38 8.64 -3.09 -4.47
CA VAL A 38 8.69 -2.06 -3.43
C VAL A 38 7.28 -1.65 -3.00
N ILE A 39 6.39 -1.44 -3.97
CA ILE A 39 4.97 -1.13 -3.71
C ILE A 39 4.32 -2.26 -2.91
N ARG A 40 4.52 -3.52 -3.33
CA ARG A 40 3.98 -4.69 -2.63
C ARG A 40 4.50 -4.80 -1.19
N LYS A 41 5.79 -4.61 -0.95
CA LYS A 41 6.37 -4.61 0.40
C LYS A 41 5.76 -3.51 1.29
N ALA A 42 5.62 -2.30 0.77
CA ALA A 42 5.00 -1.19 1.50
C ALA A 42 3.53 -1.46 1.80
N PHE A 43 2.79 -2.01 0.83
CA PHE A 43 1.39 -2.40 1.02
C PHE A 43 1.21 -3.47 2.08
N VAL A 44 2.06 -4.51 2.09
CA VAL A 44 2.05 -5.56 3.12
C VAL A 44 2.36 -4.99 4.51
N ALA A 45 3.35 -4.10 4.62
CA ALA A 45 3.67 -3.43 5.88
C ALA A 45 2.48 -2.60 6.40
N ALA A 46 1.83 -1.86 5.50
CA ALA A 46 0.62 -1.10 5.82
C ALA A 46 -0.53 -2.01 6.25
N ALA A 47 -0.73 -3.14 5.55
CA ALA A 47 -1.78 -4.09 5.89
C ALA A 47 -1.58 -4.70 7.28
N LYS A 48 -0.33 -5.05 7.63
CA LYS A 48 0.01 -5.58 8.96
C LYS A 48 -0.23 -4.54 10.05
N GLU A 49 0.21 -3.30 9.84
CA GLU A 49 0.00 -2.20 10.79
C GLU A 49 -1.48 -1.88 10.99
N ALA A 50 -2.28 -1.94 9.92
CA ALA A 50 -3.72 -1.70 9.98
C ALA A 50 -4.53 -2.91 10.48
N GLU A 51 -3.88 -4.04 10.81
CA GLU A 51 -4.53 -5.33 11.11
C GLU A 51 -5.46 -5.83 9.98
N MET A 52 -5.17 -5.42 8.74
CA MET A 52 -5.87 -5.80 7.51
C MET A 52 -5.14 -6.91 6.74
N TYR A 53 -4.00 -7.38 7.24
CA TYR A 53 -3.24 -8.45 6.61
C TYR A 53 -3.90 -9.80 6.89
N LEU A 54 -4.69 -10.26 5.91
CA LEU A 54 -5.18 -11.63 5.90
C LEU A 54 -3.99 -12.54 5.60
N SER A 55 -3.46 -13.21 6.62
CA SER A 55 -2.55 -14.34 6.41
C SER A 55 -3.32 -15.44 5.66
N PRO A 56 -2.77 -16.03 4.59
CA PRO A 56 -3.31 -17.29 4.10
C PRO A 56 -3.09 -18.34 5.20
N GLU A 57 -4.16 -18.99 5.63
CA GLU A 57 -4.08 -20.24 6.41
C GLU A 57 -3.36 -21.33 5.60
#